data_AF-A0A1D9LCG2-F1
#
_entry.id   AF-A0A1D9LCG2-F1
#
_cell.length_a   1.000
_cell.length_b   1.000
_cell.length_c   1.000
_cell.angle_alpha   90.00
_cell.angle_beta   90.00
_cell.angle_gamma   90.00
#
_symmetry.space_group_name_H-M   'P 1'
#
loop_
_entity.id
_entity.type
_entity.pdbx_description
1 polymer ?
#
loop_
_entity_poly.entity_id
_entity_poly.type
_entity_poly.pdbx_seq_one_letter_code
_entity_poly.pdbx_strand_id
1 'polypeptide(L)'
;MKIPFYNDSEHYKTVGTQLIPPGETREVDATMLPGYAAAELALDDVAPVHIVDSLLAGSLHELLSAIPVLAREDLELLGEREQAEGRRKDVLSAVSERLLTAASEALGLPGARSDEQDDELSGELQAAGADAAETAAAKGKKK
;
A
#
# COMPACT_ATOMS: atom_id res chain seq x y z
N MET A 1 17.13 -9.48 34.26
CA MET A 1 17.92 -9.05 33.06
C MET A 1 19.16 -8.36 33.62
N LYS A 2 20.37 -8.75 33.22
CA LYS A 2 21.58 -8.14 33.79
C LYS A 2 21.96 -6.90 33.00
N ILE A 3 22.23 -5.79 33.69
CA ILE A 3 22.73 -4.56 33.09
C ILE A 3 24.00 -4.09 33.80
N PRO A 4 24.93 -3.42 33.11
CA PRO A 4 26.08 -2.80 33.74
C PRO A 4 25.61 -1.61 34.60
N PHE A 5 25.94 -1.64 35.88
CA PHE A 5 25.71 -0.53 36.81
C PHE A 5 27.03 0.00 37.34
N TYR A 6 27.27 1.29 37.14
CA TYR A 6 28.44 2.00 37.64
C TYR A 6 28.14 2.65 38.98
N ASN A 7 28.99 2.40 39.98
CA ASN A 7 28.88 3.07 41.27
C ASN A 7 29.67 4.38 41.26
N ASP A 8 28.95 5.48 41.07
CA ASP A 8 29.44 6.87 41.10
C ASP A 8 29.69 7.43 42.51
N SER A 9 29.41 6.68 43.57
CA SER A 9 29.48 7.15 44.96
C SER A 9 30.80 6.77 45.62
N GLU A 10 31.15 7.44 46.73
CA GLU A 10 32.38 7.18 47.50
C GLU A 10 32.31 5.94 48.41
N HIS A 11 31.16 5.26 48.43
CA HIS A 11 30.89 4.10 49.28
C HIS A 11 30.39 2.92 48.45
N TYR A 12 30.52 1.71 49.01
CA TYR A 12 29.99 0.50 48.39
C TYR A 12 28.46 0.59 48.24
N LYS A 13 27.95 0.22 47.06
CA LYS A 13 26.51 0.04 46.82
C LYS A 13 26.17 -1.44 46.74
N THR A 14 25.07 -1.82 47.35
CA THR A 14 24.53 -3.18 47.29
C THR A 14 23.30 -3.20 46.39
N VAL A 15 23.34 -3.99 45.31
CA VAL A 15 22.20 -4.20 44.41
C VAL A 15 21.92 -5.70 44.37
N GLY A 16 20.80 -6.10 44.98
CA GLY A 16 20.48 -7.52 45.17
C GLY A 16 21.55 -8.23 46.02
N THR A 17 22.20 -9.24 45.45
CA THR A 17 23.31 -9.99 46.09
C THR A 17 24.70 -9.43 45.73
N GLN A 18 24.78 -8.40 44.88
CA GLN A 18 26.05 -7.89 44.36
C GLN A 18 26.49 -6.64 45.12
N LEU A 19 27.71 -6.68 45.66
CA LEU A 19 28.39 -5.52 46.22
C LEU A 19 29.25 -4.85 45.14
N ILE A 20 29.11 -3.53 44.99
CA ILE A 20 29.72 -2.73 43.93
C ILE A 20 30.61 -1.67 44.57
N PRO A 21 31.95 -1.78 44.45
CA PRO A 21 32.89 -0.81 44.98
C PRO A 21 32.73 0.58 44.35
N PRO A 22 33.19 1.65 45.03
CA PRO A 22 33.19 3.00 44.46
C PRO A 22 34.07 3.05 43.20
N GLY A 23 33.56 3.65 42.12
CA GLY A 23 34.28 3.79 40.85
C GLY A 23 34.36 2.52 39.99
N GLU A 24 33.64 1.44 40.35
CA GLU A 24 33.56 0.21 39.55
C GLU A 24 32.20 0.03 38.86
N THR A 25 32.21 -0.63 37.71
CA THR A 25 31.02 -1.13 37.02
C THR A 25 30.86 -2.62 37.26
N ARG A 26 29.67 -3.06 37.67
CA ARG A 26 29.32 -4.49 37.78
C ARG A 26 28.00 -4.79 37.12
N GLU A 27 27.84 -6.04 36.68
CA GLU A 27 26.56 -6.54 36.17
C GLU A 27 25.61 -6.80 37.34
N VAL A 28 24.45 -6.13 37.32
CA VAL A 28 23.41 -6.27 38.34
C VAL A 28 22.07 -6.56 37.70
N ASP A 29 21.14 -7.12 38.47
CA ASP A 29 19.78 -7.31 37.96
C ASP A 29 19.07 -5.96 37.85
N ALA A 30 18.61 -5.65 36.65
CA ALA A 30 17.95 -4.38 36.34
C ALA A 30 16.72 -4.16 37.23
N THR A 31 16.00 -5.22 37.58
CA THR A 31 14.80 -5.16 38.45
C THR A 31 15.06 -4.63 39.85
N MET A 32 16.32 -4.66 40.31
CA MET A 32 16.73 -4.27 41.64
C MET A 32 17.26 -2.83 41.70
N LEU A 33 17.32 -2.12 40.57
CA LEU A 33 17.80 -0.74 40.52
C LEU A 33 16.68 0.26 40.79
N PRO A 34 16.94 1.30 41.59
CA PRO A 34 15.97 2.37 41.81
C PRO A 34 15.76 3.12 40.49
N GLY A 35 14.53 3.10 39.97
CA GLY A 35 14.18 3.70 38.67
C GLY A 35 14.07 2.71 37.52
N TYR A 36 14.19 1.40 37.76
CA TYR A 36 13.82 0.40 36.77
C TYR A 36 12.31 0.40 36.55
N ALA A 37 11.86 1.14 35.54
CA ALA A 37 10.61 0.88 34.88
C ALA A 37 10.89 -0.15 33.79
N ALA A 38 10.22 -1.31 33.81
CA ALA A 38 10.27 -2.30 32.73
C ALA A 38 9.70 -1.79 31.38
N ALA A 39 9.58 -0.47 31.22
CA ALA A 39 8.65 0.21 30.33
C ALA A 39 9.32 0.98 29.17
N GLU A 40 10.64 0.92 28.99
CA GLU A 40 11.29 1.53 27.80
C GLU A 40 11.68 0.51 26.73
N LEU A 41 11.11 -0.69 26.77
CA LEU A 41 10.70 -1.37 25.55
C LEU A 41 9.25 -0.97 25.29
N ALA A 42 9.01 0.32 25.11
CA ALA A 42 7.88 0.75 24.30
C ALA A 42 8.19 0.26 22.88
N LEU A 43 7.95 -1.03 22.64
CA LEU A 43 7.47 -1.45 21.33
C LEU A 43 6.26 -0.55 21.13
N ASP A 44 6.41 0.46 20.26
CA ASP A 44 5.29 1.31 19.89
C ASP A 44 4.11 0.38 19.67
N ASP A 45 3.05 0.58 20.46
CA ASP A 45 1.82 -0.20 20.44
C ASP A 45 1.03 0.21 19.17
N VAL A 46 1.71 0.15 18.02
CA VAL A 46 1.12 0.29 16.71
C VAL A 46 0.27 -0.95 16.55
N ALA A 47 -1.01 -0.79 16.88
CA ALA A 47 -2.02 -1.79 16.59
C ALA A 47 -1.80 -2.32 15.16
N PRO A 48 -1.96 -3.63 14.90
CA PRO A 48 -1.75 -4.19 13.57
C PRO A 48 -2.61 -3.45 12.55
N VAL A 49 -1.97 -2.60 11.74
CA VAL A 49 -2.65 -1.85 10.67
C VAL A 49 -2.89 -2.80 9.51
N HIS A 50 -4.09 -2.75 8.94
CA HIS A 50 -4.38 -3.51 7.74
C HIS A 50 -3.52 -3.01 6.58
N ILE A 51 -3.11 -3.89 5.67
CA ILE A 51 -2.25 -3.50 4.53
C ILE A 51 -2.90 -2.39 3.68
N VAL A 52 -4.22 -2.46 3.51
CA VAL A 52 -5.01 -1.44 2.80
C VAL A 52 -4.90 -0.06 3.46
N ASP A 53 -4.90 0.03 4.79
CA ASP A 53 -4.73 1.33 5.48
C ASP A 53 -3.35 1.93 5.20
N SER A 54 -2.32 1.09 5.19
CA SER A 54 -0.95 1.51 4.90
C SER A 54 -0.82 2.00 3.45
N LEU A 55 -1.47 1.31 2.50
CA LEU A 55 -1.46 1.66 1.09
C LEU A 55 -2.24 2.95 0.79
N LEU A 56 -3.38 3.17 1.46
CA LEU A 56 -4.17 4.39 1.30
C LEU A 56 -3.46 5.64 1.84
N ALA A 57 -2.67 5.48 2.90
CA ALA A 57 -1.82 6.54 3.45
C ALA A 57 -0.59 6.85 2.58
N GLY A 58 -0.22 5.95 1.66
CA GLY A 58 0.92 6.08 0.76
C GLY A 58 0.66 6.96 -0.46
N SER A 59 1.66 7.03 -1.35
CA SER A 59 1.54 7.79 -2.59
C SER A 59 0.68 7.07 -3.64
N LEU A 60 0.09 7.82 -4.58
CA LEU A 60 -0.67 7.24 -5.70
C LEU A 60 0.16 6.24 -6.51
N HIS A 61 1.45 6.53 -6.74
CA HIS A 61 2.33 5.67 -7.50
C HIS A 61 2.57 4.31 -6.81
N GLU A 62 2.84 4.32 -5.51
CA GLU A 62 3.01 3.09 -4.71
C GLU A 62 1.73 2.27 -4.69
N LEU A 63 0.59 2.95 -4.54
CA LEU A 63 -0.72 2.31 -4.54
C LEU A 63 -1.02 1.61 -5.87
N LEU A 64 -0.83 2.30 -7.00
CA LEU A 64 -1.03 1.71 -8.33
C LEU A 64 -0.07 0.55 -8.60
N SER A 65 1.16 0.64 -8.09
CA SER A 65 2.16 -0.44 -8.22
C SER A 65 1.81 -1.68 -7.39
N ALA A 66 1.05 -1.53 -6.30
CA ALA A 66 0.65 -2.63 -5.43
C ALA A 66 -0.57 -3.41 -5.95
N ILE A 67 -1.50 -2.76 -6.66
CA ILE A 67 -2.76 -3.35 -7.15
C ILE A 67 -2.60 -4.71 -7.84
N PRO A 68 -1.63 -4.94 -8.76
CA PRO A 68 -1.54 -6.20 -9.49
C PRO A 68 -1.28 -7.42 -8.60
N VAL A 69 -0.58 -7.23 -7.48
CA VAL A 69 -0.12 -8.30 -6.59
C VAL A 69 -0.97 -8.48 -5.34
N LEU A 70 -1.95 -7.59 -5.10
CA LEU A 70 -2.86 -7.70 -3.97
C LEU A 70 -3.77 -8.92 -4.09
N ALA A 71 -4.11 -9.50 -2.93
CA ALA A 71 -5.13 -10.53 -2.84
C ALA A 71 -6.51 -9.95 -3.20
N ARG A 72 -7.43 -10.83 -3.62
CA ARG A 72 -8.77 -10.40 -4.04
C ARG A 72 -9.51 -9.69 -2.92
N GLU A 73 -9.41 -10.20 -1.70
CA GLU A 73 -10.04 -9.66 -0.50
C GLU A 73 -9.52 -8.25 -0.20
N ASP A 74 -8.20 -8.04 -0.34
CA ASP A 74 -7.58 -6.73 -0.16
C ASP A 74 -7.97 -5.73 -1.26
N LEU A 75 -8.15 -6.20 -2.50
CA LEU A 75 -8.61 -5.37 -3.62
C LEU A 75 -10.05 -4.90 -3.45
N GLU A 76 -10.94 -5.80 -2.98
CA GLU A 76 -12.33 -5.46 -2.68
C GLU A 76 -12.38 -4.40 -1.56
N LEU A 77 -11.65 -4.62 -0.46
CA LEU A 77 -11.56 -3.67 0.65
C LEU A 77 -10.92 -2.34 0.24
N LEU A 78 -9.88 -2.36 -0.60
CA LEU A 78 -9.26 -1.15 -1.14
C LEU A 78 -10.26 -0.35 -1.98
N GLY A 79 -11.05 -1.02 -2.82
CA GLY A 79 -12.10 -0.39 -3.61
C GLY A 79 -13.16 0.29 -2.75
N GLU A 80 -13.64 -0.39 -1.71
CA GLU A 80 -14.64 0.16 -0.78
C GLU A 80 -14.11 1.41 -0.06
N ARG A 81 -12.90 1.34 0.49
CA ARG A 81 -12.30 2.47 1.24
C ARG A 81 -11.94 3.64 0.35
N GLU A 82 -11.41 3.39 -0.85
CA GLU A 82 -11.10 4.45 -1.80
C GLU A 82 -12.39 5.16 -2.27
N GLN A 83 -13.53 4.45 -2.42
CA GLN A 83 -14.81 5.09 -2.72
C GLN A 83 -15.33 5.97 -1.58
N ALA A 84 -15.10 5.56 -0.33
CA ALA A 84 -15.52 6.29 0.86
C ALA A 84 -14.69 7.57 1.08
N GLU A 85 -13.37 7.50 0.94
CA GLU A 85 -12.44 8.52 1.45
C GLU A 85 -11.54 9.18 0.39
N GLY A 86 -11.10 8.44 -0.64
CA GLY A 86 -10.01 8.89 -1.53
C GLY A 86 -10.43 9.33 -2.94
N ARG A 87 -11.51 8.76 -3.49
CA ARG A 87 -12.09 9.02 -4.83
C ARG A 87 -11.08 9.23 -5.97
N ARG A 88 -9.89 8.64 -5.90
CA ARG A 88 -8.90 8.69 -6.98
C ARG A 88 -9.38 7.81 -8.11
N LYS A 89 -9.78 8.44 -9.22
CA LYS A 89 -10.38 7.75 -10.36
C LYS A 89 -9.47 6.68 -10.95
N ASP A 90 -8.16 6.97 -11.01
CA ASP A 90 -7.17 6.06 -11.56
C ASP A 90 -7.04 4.78 -10.72
N VAL A 91 -7.08 4.92 -9.39
CA VAL A 91 -7.07 3.78 -8.44
C VAL A 91 -8.32 2.94 -8.61
N LEU A 92 -9.50 3.57 -8.63
CA LEU A 92 -10.77 2.86 -8.79
C LEU A 92 -10.87 2.13 -10.13
N SER A 93 -10.34 2.72 -11.21
CA SER A 93 -10.23 2.06 -12.52
C SER A 93 -9.33 0.83 -12.42
N ALA A 94 -8.11 0.98 -11.89
CA ALA A 94 -7.14 -0.10 -11.76
C ALA A 94 -7.64 -1.26 -10.87
N VAL A 95 -8.32 -0.95 -9.75
CA VAL A 95 -8.95 -1.97 -8.90
C VAL A 95 -10.04 -2.73 -9.67
N SER A 96 -10.88 -2.02 -10.42
CA SER A 96 -11.97 -2.64 -11.19
C SER A 96 -11.45 -3.56 -12.29
N GLU A 97 -10.43 -3.12 -13.02
CA GLU A 97 -9.75 -3.91 -14.06
C GLU A 97 -9.10 -5.17 -13.47
N ARG A 98 -8.43 -5.04 -12.32
CA ARG A 98 -7.79 -6.19 -11.67
C ARG A 98 -8.81 -7.20 -11.16
N LEU A 99 -9.91 -6.75 -10.56
CA LEU A 99 -10.99 -7.64 -10.11
C LEU A 99 -11.63 -8.39 -11.29
N LEU A 100 -11.85 -7.70 -12.41
CA LEU A 100 -12.36 -8.34 -13.63
C LEU A 100 -11.39 -9.39 -14.19
N THR A 101 -10.09 -9.07 -14.20
CA THR A 101 -9.04 -9.98 -14.63
C THR A 101 -8.99 -11.21 -13.72
N ALA A 102 -8.97 -11.02 -12.41
CA ALA A 102 -8.96 -12.11 -11.43
C ALA A 102 -10.20 -13.01 -11.54
N ALA A 103 -11.37 -12.43 -11.81
CA ALA A 103 -12.60 -13.20 -12.06
C ALA A 103 -12.51 -14.03 -13.35
N SER A 104 -11.95 -13.45 -14.42
CA SER A 104 -11.75 -14.14 -15.70
C SER A 104 -10.75 -15.30 -15.57
N GLU A 105 -9.65 -15.07 -14.86
CA GLU A 105 -8.66 -16.09 -14.51
C GLU A 105 -9.27 -17.25 -13.72
N ALA A 106 -10.09 -16.94 -12.70
CA ALA A 106 -10.79 -17.95 -11.90
C ALA A 106 -11.79 -18.78 -12.70
N LEU A 107 -12.37 -18.21 -13.76
CA LEU A 107 -13.29 -18.89 -14.68
C LEU A 107 -12.57 -19.66 -15.79
N GLY A 108 -11.23 -19.63 -15.85
CA GLY A 108 -10.46 -20.31 -16.89
C GLY A 108 -10.59 -19.69 -18.28
N LEU A 109 -11.02 -18.42 -18.37
CA LEU A 109 -11.07 -17.65 -19.61
C LEU A 109 -9.75 -16.87 -19.76
N PRO A 110 -8.84 -17.27 -20.67
CA PRO A 110 -7.57 -16.56 -20.86
C PRO A 110 -7.81 -15.15 -21.41
N GLY A 111 -7.23 -14.14 -20.76
CA GLY A 111 -7.44 -12.73 -21.04
C GLY A 111 -6.94 -12.26 -22.41
N ALA A 112 -7.67 -11.32 -22.99
CA ALA A 112 -7.19 -10.46 -24.07
C ALA A 112 -6.11 -9.53 -23.49
N ARG A 113 -4.85 -9.84 -23.79
CA ARG A 113 -3.75 -8.91 -23.57
C ARG A 113 -3.84 -7.83 -24.63
N SER A 114 -4.10 -6.59 -24.24
CA SER A 114 -3.90 -5.41 -25.08
C SER A 114 -2.42 -5.07 -25.11
N ASP A 115 -1.60 -5.95 -25.67
CA ASP A 115 -0.22 -5.68 -26.03
C ASP A 115 -0.10 -5.81 -27.55
N GLU A 116 -0.66 -4.85 -28.28
CA GLU A 116 -0.23 -4.58 -29.66
C GLU A 116 0.34 -3.17 -29.69
N GLN A 117 1.66 -3.17 -29.59
CA GLN A 117 2.58 -2.08 -29.91
C GLN A 117 2.38 -1.59 -31.34
N ASP A 118 2.67 -0.32 -31.52
CA ASP A 118 2.88 0.36 -32.79
C ASP A 118 3.70 -0.49 -33.79
N ASP A 119 3.15 -0.69 -34.99
CA ASP A 119 3.93 -0.96 -36.20
C ASP A 119 3.34 -0.10 -37.32
N GLU A 120 3.89 1.13 -37.44
CA GLU A 120 3.80 1.90 -38.68
C GLU A 120 4.48 1.09 -39.79
N LEU A 121 3.75 0.64 -40.81
CA LEU A 121 4.27 0.49 -42.18
C LEU A 121 3.13 0.38 -43.22
N SER A 122 3.00 1.46 -43.98
CA SER A 122 2.57 1.58 -45.38
C SER A 122 1.61 0.55 -46.00
N GLY A 123 0.47 1.05 -46.47
CA GLY A 123 -0.43 0.32 -47.37
C GLY A 123 -1.44 1.23 -48.05
N GLU A 124 -0.96 2.05 -48.99
CA GLU A 124 -1.74 2.81 -49.96
C GLU A 124 -2.80 1.92 -50.64
N LEU A 125 -4.08 2.28 -50.55
CA LEU A 125 -5.12 1.77 -51.45
C LEU A 125 -6.14 2.86 -51.72
N GLN A 126 -5.81 3.63 -52.75
CA GLN A 126 -6.70 4.47 -53.51
C GLN A 126 -7.69 3.57 -54.26
N ALA A 127 -9.00 3.79 -54.07
CA ALA A 127 -10.00 3.39 -55.05
C ALA A 127 -11.08 4.47 -55.12
N ALA A 128 -11.02 5.22 -56.22
CA ALA A 128 -11.92 6.27 -56.62
C ALA A 128 -13.29 5.73 -57.07
N GLY A 129 -14.30 6.59 -57.04
CA GLY A 129 -15.55 6.43 -57.81
C GLY A 129 -16.78 7.00 -57.09
N ALA A 130 -16.96 8.33 -57.14
CA ALA A 130 -18.02 9.01 -57.93
C ALA A 130 -19.41 8.95 -57.25
N ASP A 131 -19.84 10.01 -56.57
CA ASP A 131 -20.54 11.21 -57.10
C ASP A 131 -22.03 10.94 -57.39
N ALA A 132 -22.88 11.46 -56.50
CA ALA A 132 -24.23 12.02 -56.74
C ALA A 132 -24.69 12.63 -55.39
N ALA A 133 -24.52 13.93 -55.18
CA ALA A 133 -25.54 14.94 -55.47
C ALA A 133 -26.90 14.57 -54.85
N GLU A 134 -27.22 15.16 -53.69
CA GLU A 134 -28.07 16.36 -53.61
C GLU A 134 -29.55 15.98 -53.48
N THR A 135 -30.17 16.30 -52.33
CA THR A 135 -31.34 17.21 -52.25
C THR A 135 -32.02 17.19 -50.87
N ALA A 136 -32.42 18.40 -50.47
CA ALA A 136 -33.55 18.77 -49.60
C ALA A 136 -33.51 18.34 -48.12
N ALA A 137 -33.19 19.21 -47.16
CA ALA A 137 -33.90 20.43 -46.74
C ALA A 137 -35.28 20.22 -46.09
N ALA A 138 -35.38 20.80 -44.89
CA ALA A 138 -36.52 21.55 -44.34
C ALA A 138 -37.56 20.84 -43.44
N LYS A 139 -37.45 21.20 -42.15
CA LYS A 139 -38.50 21.84 -41.32
C LYS A 139 -39.92 21.23 -41.31
N GLY A 140 -40.30 20.72 -40.14
CA GLY A 140 -41.28 21.42 -39.30
C GLY A 140 -42.76 20.97 -39.32
N LYS A 141 -43.25 20.72 -38.10
CA LYS A 141 -44.45 21.33 -37.48
C LYS A 141 -45.84 20.75 -37.79
N LYS A 142 -46.47 20.32 -36.68
CA LYS A 142 -47.91 20.27 -36.34
C LYS A 142 -48.80 19.23 -37.05
N LYS A 143 -49.40 18.36 -36.24
CA LYS A 143 -50.86 18.36 -36.01
C LYS A 143 -51.15 18.08 -34.55
#